data_AF-A0AAW0I6F7-F1
#
_entry.id   AF-A0AAW0I6F7-F1
#
_cell.length_a   1.000
_cell.length_b   1.000
_cell.length_c   1.000
_cell.angle_alpha   90.00
_cell.angle_beta   90.00
_cell.angle_gamma   90.00
#
_symmetry.space_group_name_H-M   'P 1'
#
loop_
_entity.id
_entity.type
_entity.pdbx_description
1 polymer ?
#
loop_
_entity_poly.entity_id
_entity_poly.type
_entity_poly.pdbx_seq_one_letter_code
_entity_poly.pdbx_strand_id
1 'polypeptide(L)'
;DLKGVIVTLSDDGHLQCSYLGTDPSLFQAPKVESRELNYDELDVELKELQRIIKDQATNVEVGADSVPSITVKITLQNRVVLQKVKLSLYVQPPLVSTCDQFTFDFTGVSLHYLYTKLCAMSRAKHAVAEVGVYQSLQEDLGSPGFWVSLLRRLQQSQKEFTGIPRVIQCKFRLPLKLICLPGQPSKTASHKLTIDTNKPPVSLPGLFPDFANQSDDDQVNVMGFRLLGGSRVTLLASRTSQRYRIQSEQFEDLWLITNELILRLQEYFEKQGIKDFACSFSGCIPLQEYFELIDHHFELRINGEKLEELLSERAVQFRAIQRRLLTRFRDKTPAPLQHLDTLLDGTYK
;
A
#
# COMPACT_ATOMS: atom_id res chain seq x y z
N ASP A 1 49.67 49.04 19.28
CA ASP A 1 49.32 49.08 17.84
C ASP A 1 49.00 47.70 17.31
N LEU A 2 47.75 47.47 16.91
CA LEU A 2 47.32 46.22 16.25
C LEU A 2 47.71 46.30 14.77
N LYS A 3 48.61 45.44 14.30
CA LYS A 3 49.05 45.39 12.90
C LYS A 3 48.25 44.33 12.14
N GLY A 4 47.82 44.63 10.92
CA GLY A 4 47.16 43.66 10.03
C GLY A 4 45.63 43.59 10.11
N VAL A 5 44.97 44.66 10.57
CA VAL A 5 43.50 44.76 10.57
C VAL A 5 42.98 45.01 9.15
N ILE A 6 41.94 44.28 8.75
CA ILE A 6 41.27 44.45 7.46
C ILE A 6 40.18 45.51 7.65
N VAL A 7 40.24 46.61 6.91
CA VAL A 7 39.24 47.68 6.97
C VAL A 7 38.42 47.67 5.70
N THR A 8 37.11 47.52 5.84
CA THR A 8 36.14 47.53 4.73
C THR A 8 35.19 48.70 4.92
N LEU A 9 35.01 49.51 3.88
CA LEU A 9 34.05 50.62 3.84
C LEU A 9 33.03 50.34 2.73
N SER A 10 31.75 50.23 3.09
CA SER A 10 30.67 50.11 2.10
C SER A 10 30.28 51.47 1.51
N ASP A 11 29.69 51.43 0.33
CA ASP A 11 29.08 52.56 -0.38
C ASP A 11 27.89 53.18 0.37
N ASP A 12 27.31 52.45 1.32
CA ASP A 12 26.30 52.95 2.28
C ASP A 12 26.92 53.75 3.45
N GLY A 13 28.26 53.82 3.53
CA GLY A 13 28.99 54.54 4.57
C GLY A 13 29.32 53.71 5.81
N HIS A 14 29.17 52.37 5.77
CA HIS A 14 29.55 51.52 6.90
C HIS A 14 31.03 51.14 6.85
N LEU A 15 31.79 51.67 7.82
CA LEU A 15 33.17 51.31 8.06
C LEU A 15 33.25 50.16 9.08
N GLN A 16 33.85 49.03 8.68
CA GLN A 16 34.07 47.88 9.53
C GLN A 16 35.55 47.48 9.52
N CYS A 17 36.14 47.38 10.71
CA CYS A 17 37.48 46.87 10.92
C CYS A 17 37.39 45.42 11.43
N SER A 18 37.87 44.46 10.65
CA SER A 18 37.77 43.03 10.93
C SER A 18 39.16 42.38 11.00
N TYR A 19 39.26 41.27 11.71
CA TYR A 19 40.39 40.35 11.64
C TYR A 19 39.85 38.94 11.33
N LEU A 20 40.64 38.13 10.64
CA LEU A 20 40.25 36.75 10.33
C LEU A 20 40.40 35.88 11.58
N GLY A 21 39.29 35.42 12.13
CA GLY A 21 39.29 34.49 13.27
C GLY A 21 39.79 33.12 12.86
N THR A 22 40.76 32.58 13.60
CA THR A 22 41.35 31.24 13.35
C THR A 22 40.79 30.15 14.27
N ASP A 23 39.83 30.47 15.14
CA ASP A 23 39.26 29.50 16.07
C ASP A 23 38.22 28.60 15.37
N PRO A 24 38.43 27.28 15.29
CA PRO A 24 37.42 26.35 14.79
C PRO A 24 36.27 26.29 15.80
N SER A 25 35.05 26.63 15.36
CA SER A 25 33.85 26.50 16.17
C SER A 25 33.50 25.02 16.36
N LEU A 26 33.99 24.40 17.44
CA LEU A 26 33.48 23.11 17.91
C LEU A 26 32.09 23.35 18.47
N PHE A 27 31.06 22.81 17.81
CA PHE A 27 29.69 22.91 18.26
C PHE A 27 29.53 22.18 19.60
N GLN A 28 29.48 22.92 20.70
CA GLN A 28 29.17 22.38 22.02
C GLN A 28 27.77 22.85 22.38
N ALA A 29 26.84 21.90 22.52
CA ALA A 29 25.47 22.21 22.89
C ALA A 29 25.46 23.02 24.21
N PRO A 30 24.68 24.12 24.31
CA PRO A 30 24.61 24.91 25.53
C PRO A 30 24.21 24.01 26.70
N LYS A 31 24.89 24.13 27.84
CA LYS A 31 24.46 23.45 29.07
C LYS A 31 23.12 24.08 29.49
N VAL A 32 22.04 23.36 29.20
CA VAL A 32 20.68 23.72 29.62
C VAL A 32 20.64 23.65 31.14
N GLU A 33 20.30 24.77 31.80
CA GLU A 33 20.00 24.77 33.23
C GLU A 33 18.84 23.79 33.48
N SER A 34 19.03 22.88 34.45
CA SER A 34 18.06 21.86 34.80
C SER A 34 16.77 22.53 35.27
N ARG A 35 15.79 22.66 34.38
CA ARG A 35 14.39 22.75 34.80
C ARG A 35 14.11 21.46 35.55
N GLU A 36 13.81 21.58 36.84
CA GLU A 36 13.36 20.44 37.65
C GLU A 36 12.11 19.88 36.98
N LEU A 37 12.27 18.75 36.29
CA LEU A 37 11.17 17.98 35.74
C LEU A 37 10.42 17.42 36.94
N ASN A 38 9.09 17.60 36.97
CA ASN A 38 8.26 17.04 38.01
C ASN A 38 8.19 15.51 37.83
N TYR A 39 9.16 14.80 38.42
CA TYR A 39 9.30 13.35 38.30
C TYR A 39 8.07 12.60 38.83
N ASP A 40 7.32 13.19 39.75
CA ASP A 40 6.14 12.56 40.33
C ASP A 40 4.98 12.52 39.32
N GLU A 41 4.73 13.61 38.59
CA GLU A 41 3.75 13.63 37.50
C GLU A 41 4.15 12.69 36.36
N LEU A 42 5.44 12.67 36.01
CA LEU A 42 5.97 11.84 34.95
C LEU A 42 5.86 10.34 35.29
N ASP A 43 6.10 9.96 36.55
CA ASP A 43 6.03 8.56 36.99
C ASP A 43 4.57 8.07 37.07
N VAL A 44 3.61 8.95 37.39
CA VAL A 44 2.18 8.66 37.31
C VAL A 44 1.77 8.38 35.86
N GLU A 45 2.13 9.26 34.93
CA GLU A 45 1.82 9.09 33.51
C GLU A 45 2.48 7.82 32.93
N LEU A 46 3.74 7.56 33.32
CA LEU A 46 4.49 6.39 32.87
C LEU A 46 3.89 5.09 33.39
N LYS A 47 3.38 5.05 34.63
CA LYS A 47 2.65 3.90 35.19
C LYS A 47 1.30 3.69 34.51
N GLU A 48 0.57 4.76 34.21
CA GLU A 48 -0.69 4.66 33.46
C GLU A 48 -0.46 4.09 32.05
N LEU A 49 0.53 4.62 31.33
CA LEU A 49 0.90 4.13 29.99
C LEU A 49 1.38 2.68 30.03
N GLN A 50 2.20 2.30 31.00
CA GLN A 50 2.63 0.91 31.17
C GLN A 50 1.46 -0.03 31.49
N ARG A 51 0.48 0.43 32.27
CA ARG A 51 -0.74 -0.35 32.54
C ARG A 51 -1.56 -0.55 31.27
N ILE A 52 -1.76 0.50 30.47
CA ILE A 52 -2.45 0.41 29.17
C ILE A 52 -1.74 -0.58 28.25
N ILE A 53 -0.41 -0.50 28.15
CA ILE A 53 0.40 -1.42 27.33
C ILE A 53 0.24 -2.86 27.82
N LYS A 54 0.24 -3.09 29.14
CA LYS A 54 0.11 -4.42 29.73
C LYS A 54 -1.30 -5.00 29.61
N ASP A 55 -2.33 -4.17 29.74
CA ASP A 55 -3.73 -4.56 29.52
C ASP A 55 -3.97 -4.92 28.04
N GLN A 56 -3.35 -4.20 27.09
CA GLN A 56 -3.38 -4.58 25.67
C GLN A 56 -2.56 -5.84 25.37
N ALA A 57 -1.46 -6.10 26.10
CA ALA A 57 -0.65 -7.30 25.92
C ALA A 57 -1.27 -8.56 26.55
N THR A 58 -2.14 -8.42 27.56
CA THR A 58 -2.78 -9.55 28.26
C THR A 58 -4.16 -9.89 27.71
N ASN A 59 -4.85 -8.96 27.03
CA ASN A 59 -6.08 -9.22 26.27
C ASN A 59 -5.84 -9.86 24.89
N VAL A 60 -4.78 -10.65 24.71
CA VAL A 60 -4.64 -11.53 23.55
C VAL A 60 -5.44 -12.81 23.81
N GLU A 61 -6.75 -12.67 24.02
CA GLU A 61 -7.64 -13.58 23.33
C GLU A 61 -7.39 -13.31 21.84
N VAL A 62 -7.27 -14.37 21.03
CA VAL A 62 -7.03 -14.28 19.59
C VAL A 62 -8.25 -13.64 18.92
N GLY A 63 -8.35 -12.32 19.07
CA GLY A 63 -9.37 -11.47 18.47
C GLY A 63 -9.09 -11.33 16.99
N ALA A 64 -10.16 -11.17 16.23
CA ALA A 64 -10.19 -11.09 14.77
C ALA A 64 -9.45 -9.87 14.15
N ASP A 65 -8.59 -9.19 14.90
CA ASP A 65 -7.94 -7.92 14.56
C ASP A 65 -6.43 -8.04 14.26
N SER A 66 -5.87 -9.25 14.24
CA SER A 66 -4.49 -9.44 13.77
C SER A 66 -4.42 -9.23 12.25
N VAL A 67 -3.73 -8.18 11.83
CA VAL A 67 -3.47 -7.87 10.41
C VAL A 67 -2.78 -9.08 9.77
N PRO A 68 -3.45 -9.81 8.86
CA PRO A 68 -2.87 -11.01 8.27
C PRO A 68 -1.64 -10.63 7.45
N SER A 69 -0.56 -11.38 7.67
CA SER A 69 0.73 -11.08 7.07
C SER A 69 1.50 -12.34 6.73
N ILE A 70 2.34 -12.25 5.70
CA ILE A 70 3.21 -13.33 5.22
C ILE A 70 4.62 -12.81 5.03
N THR A 71 5.62 -13.61 5.41
CA THR A 71 7.01 -13.32 5.06
C THR A 71 7.34 -14.02 3.75
N VAL A 72 7.67 -13.25 2.72
CA VAL A 72 8.12 -13.77 1.43
C VAL A 72 9.63 -13.87 1.45
N LYS A 73 10.14 -15.09 1.21
CA LYS A 73 11.57 -15.36 1.00
C LYS A 73 11.89 -15.25 -0.49
N ILE A 74 12.74 -14.29 -0.86
CA ILE A 74 13.19 -14.10 -2.24
C ILE A 74 14.65 -14.52 -2.32
N THR A 75 14.94 -15.43 -3.25
CA THR A 75 16.29 -15.92 -3.53
C THR A 75 16.83 -15.26 -4.79
N LEU A 76 17.95 -14.54 -4.64
CA LEU A 76 18.69 -13.99 -5.76
C LEU A 76 19.93 -14.85 -5.98
N GLN A 77 19.95 -15.55 -7.11
CA GLN A 77 21.13 -16.26 -7.60
C GLN A 77 21.69 -15.55 -8.81
N ASN A 78 23.02 -15.43 -8.84
CA ASN A 78 23.72 -14.76 -9.92
C ASN A 78 24.99 -15.54 -10.30
N ARG A 79 25.23 -15.69 -11.61
CA ARG A 79 26.40 -16.39 -12.17
C ARG A 79 27.50 -15.46 -12.67
N VAL A 80 27.25 -14.15 -12.74
CA VAL A 80 28.16 -13.13 -13.29
C VAL A 80 28.29 -11.99 -12.29
N VAL A 81 29.38 -11.21 -12.28
CA VAL A 81 29.47 -10.02 -11.43
C VAL A 81 28.43 -8.98 -11.88
N LEU A 82 27.58 -8.53 -10.95
CA LEU A 82 26.55 -7.52 -11.22
C LEU A 82 26.70 -6.37 -10.22
N GLN A 83 26.81 -5.15 -10.71
CA GLN A 83 26.86 -3.94 -9.89
C GLN A 83 25.50 -3.23 -9.92
N LYS A 84 25.19 -2.43 -8.88
CA LYS A 84 23.97 -1.59 -8.82
C LYS A 84 22.69 -2.36 -9.14
N VAL A 85 22.51 -3.52 -8.50
CA VAL A 85 21.28 -4.30 -8.67
C VAL A 85 20.20 -3.72 -7.79
N LYS A 86 19.15 -3.18 -8.42
CA LYS A 86 17.95 -2.73 -7.71
C LYS A 86 16.85 -3.77 -7.86
N LEU A 87 16.33 -4.22 -6.72
CA LEU A 87 15.14 -5.05 -6.61
C LEU A 87 13.98 -4.19 -6.16
N SER A 88 12.87 -4.24 -6.88
CA SER A 88 11.63 -3.56 -6.48
C SER A 88 10.48 -4.56 -6.45
N LEU A 89 9.71 -4.52 -5.36
CA LEU A 89 8.54 -5.35 -5.12
C LEU A 89 7.29 -4.51 -5.27
N TYR A 90 6.47 -4.88 -6.25
CA TYR A 90 5.20 -4.22 -6.51
C TYR A 90 4.06 -5.12 -6.07
N VAL A 91 3.23 -4.61 -5.15
CA VAL A 91 1.98 -5.22 -4.71
C VAL A 91 0.83 -4.27 -5.01
N GLN A 92 -0.33 -4.80 -5.40
CA GLN A 92 -1.51 -3.98 -5.63
C GLN A 92 -2.19 -3.65 -4.29
N PRO A 93 -2.73 -2.43 -4.12
CA PRO A 93 -3.65 -2.12 -3.03
C PRO A 93 -4.79 -3.16 -2.97
N PRO A 94 -5.25 -3.60 -1.78
CA PRO A 94 -4.96 -3.07 -0.44
C PRO A 94 -3.73 -3.70 0.25
N LEU A 95 -2.92 -4.50 -0.46
CA LEU A 95 -1.73 -5.10 0.12
C LEU A 95 -0.60 -4.08 0.24
N VAL A 96 0.18 -4.18 1.31
CA VAL A 96 1.33 -3.32 1.57
C VAL A 96 2.54 -4.17 1.95
N SER A 97 3.70 -3.83 1.40
CA SER A 97 4.98 -4.42 1.78
C SER A 97 5.65 -3.56 2.86
N THR A 98 6.30 -4.19 3.84
CA THR A 98 7.11 -3.47 4.83
C THR A 98 8.37 -2.86 4.20
N CYS A 99 8.87 -3.48 3.15
CA CYS A 99 9.99 -2.99 2.35
C CYS A 99 9.78 -3.40 0.90
N ASP A 100 9.78 -2.42 0.01
CA ASP A 100 9.53 -2.55 -1.43
C ASP A 100 10.83 -2.49 -2.25
N GLN A 101 11.91 -1.91 -1.72
CA GLN A 101 13.14 -1.67 -2.47
C GLN A 101 14.38 -2.20 -1.77
N PHE A 102 15.17 -2.98 -2.50
CA PHE A 102 16.46 -3.50 -2.03
C PHE A 102 17.55 -3.19 -3.05
N THR A 103 18.70 -2.72 -2.60
CA THR A 103 19.84 -2.39 -3.47
C THR A 103 21.04 -3.25 -3.09
N PHE A 104 21.71 -3.82 -4.10
CA PHE A 104 22.84 -4.71 -3.93
C PHE A 104 24.00 -4.33 -4.84
N ASP A 105 25.20 -4.44 -4.29
CA ASP A 105 26.44 -4.42 -5.04
C ASP A 105 27.11 -5.80 -4.92
N PHE A 106 27.05 -6.61 -5.98
CA PHE A 106 27.67 -7.92 -5.97
C PHE A 106 29.12 -7.82 -6.47
N THR A 107 30.06 -8.23 -5.64
CA THR A 107 31.49 -8.31 -5.96
C THR A 107 31.92 -9.68 -6.50
N GLY A 108 30.99 -10.65 -6.60
CA GLY A 108 31.26 -12.02 -7.07
C GLY A 108 30.00 -12.89 -7.22
N VAL A 109 30.19 -14.18 -7.52
CA VAL A 109 29.11 -15.20 -7.50
C VAL A 109 28.60 -15.33 -6.07
N SER A 110 27.32 -15.05 -5.85
CA SER A 110 26.74 -15.09 -4.52
C SER A 110 25.25 -15.46 -4.56
N LEU A 111 24.80 -16.10 -3.48
CA LEU A 111 23.41 -16.40 -3.19
C LEU A 111 22.96 -15.48 -2.06
N HIS A 112 21.94 -14.65 -2.32
CA HIS A 112 21.36 -13.77 -1.31
C HIS A 112 19.92 -14.17 -1.01
N TYR A 113 19.57 -14.18 0.27
CA TYR A 113 18.22 -14.42 0.78
C TYR A 113 17.64 -13.11 1.29
N LEU A 114 16.46 -12.75 0.80
CA LEU A 114 15.73 -11.58 1.26
C LEU A 114 14.42 -12.03 1.88
N TYR A 115 14.04 -11.35 2.95
CA TYR A 115 12.78 -11.57 3.63
C TYR A 115 12.05 -10.23 3.66
N THR A 116 10.89 -10.16 3.00
CA THR A 116 9.97 -9.03 3.16
C THR A 116 8.68 -9.53 3.79
N LYS A 117 8.06 -8.72 4.65
CA LYS A 117 6.75 -9.04 5.21
C LYS A 117 5.70 -8.29 4.40
N LEU A 118 4.74 -9.01 3.86
CA LEU A 118 3.56 -8.46 3.21
C LEU A 118 2.41 -8.52 4.19
N CYS A 119 1.69 -7.42 4.34
CA CYS A 119 0.53 -7.30 5.21
C CYS A 119 -0.67 -6.85 4.37
N ALA A 120 -1.86 -7.33 4.71
CA ALA A 120 -3.09 -6.86 4.09
C ALA A 120 -3.80 -5.87 5.02
N MET A 121 -4.02 -4.64 4.56
CA MET A 121 -4.64 -3.60 5.38
C MET A 121 -6.17 -3.67 5.26
N SER A 122 -6.87 -3.85 6.39
CA SER A 122 -8.32 -3.69 6.47
C SER A 122 -8.63 -2.20 6.64
N ARG A 123 -9.41 -1.64 5.70
CA ARG A 123 -9.80 -0.22 5.56
C ARG A 123 -8.70 0.75 5.12
N ALA A 124 -8.53 0.88 3.80
CA ALA A 124 -8.16 2.15 3.21
C ALA A 124 -9.43 2.80 2.64
N LYS A 125 -10.12 3.61 3.45
CA LYS A 125 -10.98 4.66 2.88
C LYS A 125 -10.02 5.68 2.28
N HIS A 126 -9.92 5.69 0.95
CA HIS A 126 -9.04 6.52 0.13
C HIS A 126 -7.57 6.10 0.15
N ALA A 127 -7.16 5.33 -0.86
CA ALA A 127 -5.80 5.39 -1.39
C ALA A 127 -5.92 5.95 -2.80
N VAL A 128 -5.64 7.23 -2.95
CA VAL A 128 -5.48 7.88 -4.26
C VAL A 128 -4.31 7.20 -4.95
N ALA A 129 -4.57 6.62 -6.12
CA ALA A 129 -3.56 6.02 -6.96
C ALA A 129 -2.68 7.14 -7.54
N GLU A 130 -1.40 7.20 -7.14
CA GLU A 130 -0.41 7.92 -7.93
C GLU A 130 -0.03 7.08 -9.15
N VAL A 131 -0.34 7.65 -10.31
CA VAL A 131 0.02 7.17 -11.64
C VAL A 131 1.54 7.27 -11.80
N GLY A 132 2.22 6.13 -11.66
CA GLY A 132 3.59 5.95 -12.13
C GLY A 132 3.59 5.45 -13.57
N VAL A 133 3.58 6.35 -14.55
CA VAL A 133 3.80 6.00 -15.96
C VAL A 133 5.20 5.38 -16.11
N TYR A 134 5.26 4.10 -16.48
CA TYR A 134 6.42 3.52 -17.14
C TYR A 134 5.97 2.74 -18.36
N GLN A 135 6.38 3.25 -19.52
CA GLN A 135 5.98 2.82 -20.85
C GLN A 135 6.63 1.47 -21.22
N SER A 136 5.79 0.54 -21.70
CA SER A 136 6.09 -0.76 -22.33
C SER A 136 6.51 -1.89 -21.36
N LEU A 137 5.94 -3.10 -21.36
CA LEU A 137 5.34 -3.92 -22.42
C LEU A 137 4.23 -4.83 -21.85
N GLN A 138 3.24 -5.12 -22.70
CA GLN A 138 2.20 -6.16 -22.53
C GLN A 138 1.21 -5.94 -21.38
N GLU A 139 0.19 -5.16 -21.69
CA GLU A 139 -1.12 -5.22 -21.07
C GLU A 139 -1.72 -6.64 -21.23
N ASP A 140 -1.44 -7.54 -20.30
CA ASP A 140 -2.38 -8.63 -19.99
C ASP A 140 -3.54 -8.01 -19.20
N LEU A 141 -4.41 -7.28 -19.90
CA LEU A 141 -5.76 -6.97 -19.44
C LEU A 141 -6.50 -8.30 -19.27
N GLY A 142 -6.51 -8.87 -18.06
CA GLY A 142 -7.32 -10.07 -17.82
C GLY A 142 -7.10 -10.84 -16.53
N SER A 143 -6.20 -10.42 -15.63
CA SER A 143 -6.08 -11.12 -14.34
C SER A 143 -5.77 -10.17 -13.21
N PRO A 144 -6.78 -9.62 -12.52
CA PRO A 144 -6.65 -9.23 -11.12
C PRO A 144 -6.39 -10.47 -10.26
N GLY A 145 -5.18 -11.02 -10.40
CA GLY A 145 -4.62 -12.02 -9.52
C GLY A 145 -3.58 -11.36 -8.62
N PHE A 146 -3.39 -11.94 -7.43
CA PHE A 146 -2.36 -11.52 -6.48
C PHE A 146 -0.96 -11.80 -7.03
N TRP A 147 -0.49 -10.94 -7.91
CA TRP A 147 0.81 -11.06 -8.55
C TRP A 147 1.72 -9.99 -7.98
N VAL A 148 2.70 -10.41 -7.18
CA VAL A 148 3.81 -9.54 -6.86
C VAL A 148 4.72 -9.52 -8.06
N SER A 149 4.87 -8.36 -8.70
CA SER A 149 5.84 -8.20 -9.77
C SER A 149 7.18 -7.78 -9.18
N LEU A 150 8.18 -8.62 -9.36
CA LEU A 150 9.56 -8.34 -8.99
C LEU A 150 10.24 -7.67 -10.17
N LEU A 151 10.59 -6.39 -10.09
CA LEU A 151 11.38 -5.74 -11.12
C LEU A 151 12.85 -5.71 -10.68
N ARG A 152 13.72 -6.38 -11.43
CA ARG A 152 15.17 -6.29 -11.24
C ARG A 152 15.75 -5.35 -12.28
N ARG A 153 16.29 -4.20 -11.89
CA ARG A 153 17.10 -3.34 -12.77
C ARG A 153 18.58 -3.63 -12.54
N LEU A 154 19.28 -4.03 -13.60
CA LEU A 154 20.72 -4.24 -13.62
C LEU A 154 21.37 -3.03 -14.30
N GLN A 155 22.24 -2.31 -13.59
CA GLN A 155 23.14 -1.31 -14.19
C GLN A 155 24.58 -1.80 -14.04
N GLN A 156 25.16 -2.36 -15.10
CA GLN A 156 26.60 -2.65 -15.12
C GLN A 156 27.38 -1.33 -15.21
N SER A 157 28.35 -1.13 -14.31
CA SER A 157 29.18 0.08 -14.30
C SER A 157 30.63 -0.25 -13.97
N GLN A 158 31.38 -0.87 -14.89
CA GLN A 158 32.83 -0.72 -14.87
C GLN A 158 33.27 0.32 -15.89
N LYS A 159 34.23 1.14 -15.46
CA LYS A 159 35.00 2.04 -16.33
C LYS A 159 35.39 1.25 -17.58
N GLU A 160 35.06 1.84 -18.73
CA GLU A 160 35.43 1.47 -20.10
C GLU A 160 34.48 0.63 -20.97
N PHE A 161 33.34 0.11 -20.50
CA PHE A 161 32.29 -0.32 -21.44
C PHE A 161 30.88 -0.01 -20.92
N THR A 162 30.11 0.71 -21.73
CA THR A 162 28.70 1.10 -21.48
C THR A 162 27.81 -0.14 -21.35
N GLY A 163 27.60 -0.60 -20.12
CA GLY A 163 26.75 -1.75 -19.81
C GLY A 163 25.27 -1.44 -20.06
N ILE A 164 24.66 -2.16 -21.00
CA ILE A 164 23.23 -2.04 -21.32
C ILE A 164 22.40 -2.44 -20.07
N PRO A 165 21.47 -1.58 -19.60
CA PRO A 165 20.64 -1.93 -18.48
C PRO A 165 19.73 -3.10 -18.84
N ARG A 166 19.67 -4.12 -17.98
CA ARG A 166 18.78 -5.28 -18.16
C ARG A 166 17.71 -5.30 -17.09
N VAL A 167 16.49 -5.61 -17.50
CA VAL A 167 15.33 -5.76 -16.61
C VAL A 167 14.84 -7.19 -16.60
N ILE A 168 14.68 -7.78 -15.41
CA ILE A 168 14.07 -9.11 -15.26
C ILE A 168 12.83 -8.96 -14.40
N GLN A 169 11.71 -9.54 -14.84
CA GLN A 169 10.47 -9.58 -14.08
C GLN A 169 10.14 -11.01 -13.64
N CYS A 170 9.74 -11.17 -12.38
CA CYS A 170 9.18 -12.42 -11.86
C CYS A 170 7.82 -12.15 -11.21
N LYS A 171 6.87 -13.06 -11.36
CA LYS A 171 5.55 -13.00 -10.74
C LYS A 171 5.38 -14.20 -9.82
N PHE A 172 4.84 -13.98 -8.62
CA PHE A 172 4.45 -15.06 -7.72
C PHE A 172 3.09 -14.80 -7.10
N ARG A 173 2.38 -15.88 -6.76
CA ARG A 173 1.03 -15.85 -6.20
C ARG A 173 1.07 -15.72 -4.68
N LEU A 174 0.19 -14.90 -4.13
CA LEU A 174 -0.04 -14.83 -2.68
C LEU A 174 -1.22 -15.73 -2.26
N PRO A 175 -1.21 -16.26 -1.04
CA PRO A 175 -2.29 -17.11 -0.55
C PRO A 175 -3.55 -16.30 -0.18
N LEU A 176 -4.72 -16.82 -0.52
CA LEU A 176 -6.02 -16.17 -0.28
C LEU A 176 -6.26 -15.78 1.19
N LYS A 177 -5.69 -16.54 2.14
CA LYS A 177 -5.82 -16.26 3.59
C LYS A 177 -5.29 -14.89 4.04
N LEU A 178 -4.52 -14.20 3.18
CA LEU A 178 -4.08 -12.84 3.48
C LEU A 178 -5.20 -11.82 3.43
N ILE A 179 -6.21 -12.03 2.59
CA ILE A 179 -7.27 -11.05 2.32
C ILE A 179 -8.67 -11.58 2.63
N CYS A 180 -8.74 -12.83 3.06
CA CYS A 180 -9.97 -13.54 3.35
C CYS A 180 -9.82 -14.36 4.63
N LEU A 181 -10.89 -14.39 5.41
CA LEU A 181 -11.06 -15.19 6.62
C LEU A 181 -12.24 -16.15 6.45
N PRO A 182 -12.29 -17.27 7.19
CA PRO A 182 -13.49 -18.11 7.22
C PRO A 182 -14.67 -17.30 7.77
N GLY A 183 -15.81 -17.39 7.10
CA GLY A 183 -17.02 -16.67 7.44
C GLY A 183 -18.24 -17.60 7.49
N GLN A 184 -19.29 -17.16 8.17
CA GLN A 184 -20.57 -17.88 8.08
C GLN A 184 -21.17 -17.67 6.68
N PRO A 185 -21.68 -18.73 6.03
CA PRO A 185 -22.32 -18.61 4.74
C PRO A 185 -23.66 -17.84 4.85
N SER A 186 -24.00 -17.08 3.81
CA SER A 186 -25.30 -16.42 3.67
C SER A 186 -26.21 -17.23 2.75
N LYS A 187 -27.50 -17.34 3.10
CA LYS A 187 -28.49 -18.03 2.26
C LYS A 187 -29.05 -17.13 1.16
N THR A 188 -28.95 -15.81 1.33
CA THR A 188 -29.46 -14.79 0.41
C THR A 188 -28.34 -13.83 0.07
N ALA A 189 -28.34 -13.37 -1.18
CA ALA A 189 -27.40 -12.40 -1.70
C ALA A 189 -28.03 -11.74 -2.95
N SER A 190 -27.69 -10.49 -3.21
CA SER A 190 -28.10 -9.72 -4.39
C SER A 190 -27.50 -10.30 -5.68
N HIS A 191 -26.19 -10.53 -5.72
CA HIS A 191 -25.47 -10.98 -6.91
C HIS A 191 -25.08 -12.44 -6.83
N LYS A 192 -25.29 -13.18 -7.93
CA LYS A 192 -25.09 -14.63 -8.00
C LYS A 192 -24.43 -15.00 -9.33
N LEU A 193 -23.35 -15.77 -9.25
CA LEU A 193 -22.65 -16.33 -10.40
C LEU A 193 -22.65 -17.85 -10.29
N THR A 194 -22.96 -18.56 -11.37
CA THR A 194 -22.92 -20.04 -11.40
C THR A 194 -21.95 -20.51 -12.47
N ILE A 195 -20.94 -21.29 -12.08
CA ILE A 195 -19.95 -21.88 -12.96
C ILE A 195 -20.29 -23.36 -13.14
N ASP A 196 -20.36 -23.79 -14.39
CA ASP A 196 -20.55 -25.18 -14.78
C ASP A 196 -19.16 -25.83 -14.97
N THR A 197 -19.01 -27.08 -14.54
CA THR A 197 -17.79 -27.88 -14.75
C THR A 197 -18.11 -29.13 -15.55
N ASN A 198 -17.13 -29.67 -16.27
CA ASN A 198 -17.27 -30.94 -16.98
C ASN A 198 -16.91 -32.19 -16.15
N LYS A 199 -16.53 -32.00 -14.88
CA LYS A 199 -16.14 -33.04 -13.92
C LYS A 199 -17.07 -32.99 -12.70
N PRO A 200 -17.18 -34.10 -11.94
CA PRO A 200 -18.00 -34.13 -10.73
C PRO A 200 -17.55 -33.08 -9.70
N PRO A 201 -18.48 -32.59 -8.87
CA PRO A 201 -18.19 -31.60 -7.85
C PRO A 201 -17.20 -32.16 -6.81
N VAL A 202 -16.24 -31.32 -6.40
CA VAL A 202 -15.19 -31.61 -5.44
C VAL A 202 -15.61 -31.08 -4.06
N SER A 203 -15.23 -31.78 -3.00
CA SER A 203 -15.48 -31.35 -1.62
C SER A 203 -14.82 -30.00 -1.33
N LEU A 204 -15.60 -29.02 -0.85
CA LEU A 204 -15.10 -27.67 -0.58
C LEU A 204 -14.05 -27.63 0.52
N PRO A 205 -14.17 -28.36 1.65
CA PRO A 205 -13.09 -28.47 2.64
C PRO A 205 -11.78 -29.04 2.07
N GLY A 206 -11.85 -29.94 1.08
CA GLY A 206 -10.66 -30.47 0.41
C GLY A 206 -10.00 -29.43 -0.51
N LEU A 207 -10.81 -28.54 -1.11
CA LEU A 207 -10.33 -27.47 -1.98
C LEU A 207 -9.83 -26.25 -1.21
N PHE A 208 -10.46 -25.95 -0.08
CA PHE A 208 -10.18 -24.81 0.79
C PHE A 208 -9.93 -25.27 2.23
N PRO A 209 -8.85 -26.04 2.48
CA PRO A 209 -8.55 -26.55 3.82
C PRO A 209 -8.32 -25.43 4.84
N ASP A 210 -7.76 -24.30 4.40
CA ASP A 210 -7.50 -23.12 5.25
C ASP A 210 -8.79 -22.46 5.78
N PHE A 211 -9.95 -22.78 5.22
CA PHE A 211 -11.25 -22.14 5.51
C PHE A 211 -12.31 -23.12 6.03
N ALA A 212 -11.94 -24.38 6.25
CA ALA A 212 -12.84 -25.38 6.80
C ALA A 212 -13.01 -25.18 8.32
N ASN A 213 -14.25 -24.95 8.78
CA ASN A 213 -14.57 -24.95 10.20
C ASN A 213 -14.68 -26.40 10.68
N GLN A 214 -13.96 -26.75 11.76
CA GLN A 214 -13.88 -28.13 12.26
C GLN A 214 -15.17 -28.65 12.94
N SER A 215 -16.20 -27.81 13.09
CA SER A 215 -17.30 -28.07 14.04
C SER A 215 -18.63 -28.52 13.43
N ASP A 216 -18.87 -28.43 12.11
CA ASP A 216 -20.17 -28.80 11.51
C ASP A 216 -20.02 -29.67 10.25
N ASP A 217 -20.19 -30.98 10.42
CA ASP A 217 -20.13 -31.99 9.36
C ASP A 217 -21.33 -31.91 8.38
N ASP A 218 -22.39 -31.18 8.74
CA ASP A 218 -23.62 -31.09 7.94
C ASP A 218 -23.54 -30.12 6.74
N GLN A 219 -22.50 -29.28 6.66
CA GLN A 219 -22.36 -28.24 5.62
C GLN A 219 -21.11 -28.38 4.73
N VAL A 220 -20.65 -29.61 4.44
CA VAL A 220 -19.47 -29.90 3.57
C VAL A 220 -19.51 -29.19 2.20
N ASN A 221 -20.69 -28.81 1.73
CA ASN A 221 -20.91 -28.27 0.39
C ASN A 221 -21.18 -26.78 0.34
N VAL A 222 -21.11 -26.10 1.49
CA VAL A 222 -21.32 -24.68 1.61
C VAL A 222 -20.14 -24.09 2.36
N MET A 223 -19.52 -23.06 1.80
CA MET A 223 -18.42 -22.38 2.44
C MET A 223 -18.65 -20.87 2.43
N GLY A 224 -18.49 -20.24 3.58
CA GLY A 224 -18.56 -18.80 3.73
C GLY A 224 -17.16 -18.19 3.83
N PHE A 225 -16.98 -17.08 3.13
CA PHE A 225 -15.76 -16.29 3.09
C PHE A 225 -16.08 -14.88 3.58
N ARG A 226 -15.22 -14.35 4.45
CA ARG A 226 -15.27 -12.96 4.89
C ARG A 226 -14.02 -12.24 4.40
N LEU A 227 -14.18 -11.27 3.52
CA LEU A 227 -13.09 -10.42 3.05
C LEU A 227 -12.69 -9.42 4.14
N LEU A 228 -11.46 -8.90 4.08
CA LEU A 228 -10.99 -7.87 5.01
C LEU A 228 -11.80 -6.56 4.98
N GLY A 229 -12.53 -6.31 3.88
CA GLY A 229 -13.48 -5.20 3.78
C GLY A 229 -14.74 -5.38 4.64
N GLY A 230 -14.95 -6.56 5.23
CA GLY A 230 -16.16 -6.95 5.96
C GLY A 230 -17.20 -7.66 5.07
N SER A 231 -17.04 -7.59 3.75
CA SER A 231 -17.93 -8.20 2.78
C SER A 231 -17.91 -9.73 2.87
N ARG A 232 -19.05 -10.35 2.56
CA ARG A 232 -19.28 -11.79 2.74
C ARG A 232 -19.61 -12.44 1.41
N VAL A 233 -18.85 -13.48 1.08
CA VAL A 233 -19.05 -14.28 -0.13
C VAL A 233 -19.39 -15.71 0.28
N THR A 234 -20.38 -16.30 -0.37
CA THR A 234 -20.79 -17.69 -0.12
C THR A 234 -20.57 -18.52 -1.37
N LEU A 235 -19.90 -19.66 -1.20
CA LEU A 235 -19.65 -20.66 -2.23
C LEU A 235 -20.49 -21.90 -1.94
N LEU A 236 -21.23 -22.35 -2.95
CA LEU A 236 -22.12 -23.49 -2.91
C LEU A 236 -21.69 -24.50 -3.97
N ALA A 237 -21.30 -25.70 -3.54
CA ALA A 237 -21.07 -26.83 -4.42
C ALA A 237 -22.34 -27.68 -4.51
N SER A 238 -22.89 -27.86 -5.70
CA SER A 238 -24.06 -28.71 -5.87
C SER A 238 -23.69 -30.20 -5.70
N ARG A 239 -24.54 -30.98 -5.02
CA ARG A 239 -24.35 -32.46 -4.86
C ARG A 239 -24.68 -33.22 -6.14
N THR A 240 -25.72 -32.76 -6.82
CA THR A 240 -26.37 -33.49 -7.91
C THR A 240 -26.02 -32.92 -9.28
N SER A 241 -25.43 -31.72 -9.33
CA SER A 241 -25.01 -31.09 -10.58
C SER A 241 -23.52 -30.74 -10.54
N GLN A 242 -22.91 -30.66 -11.72
CA GLN A 242 -21.51 -30.24 -11.90
C GLN A 242 -21.41 -28.72 -11.90
N ARG A 243 -21.91 -28.07 -10.82
CA ARG A 243 -22.08 -26.62 -10.76
C ARG A 243 -21.64 -26.06 -9.42
N TYR A 244 -20.91 -24.95 -9.47
CA TYR A 244 -20.54 -24.15 -8.32
C TYR A 244 -21.21 -22.79 -8.40
N ARG A 245 -21.89 -22.38 -7.33
CA ARG A 245 -22.54 -21.08 -7.26
C ARG A 245 -21.85 -20.21 -6.24
N ILE A 246 -21.45 -19.02 -6.66
CA ILE A 246 -20.84 -17.98 -5.84
C ILE A 246 -21.86 -16.86 -5.66
N GLN A 247 -22.00 -16.36 -4.44
CA GLN A 247 -22.99 -15.36 -4.08
C GLN A 247 -22.40 -14.30 -3.15
N SER A 248 -22.70 -13.03 -3.39
CA SER A 248 -22.26 -11.89 -2.54
C SER A 248 -23.26 -10.74 -2.60
N GLU A 249 -23.26 -9.88 -1.59
CA GLU A 249 -24.03 -8.63 -1.57
C GLU A 249 -23.44 -7.57 -2.49
N GLN A 250 -22.12 -7.61 -2.73
CA GLN A 250 -21.44 -6.74 -3.70
C GLN A 250 -20.94 -7.54 -4.90
N PHE A 251 -21.11 -6.98 -6.09
CA PHE A 251 -20.72 -7.62 -7.34
C PHE A 251 -19.20 -7.83 -7.46
N GLU A 252 -18.41 -6.85 -7.03
CA GLU A 252 -16.94 -6.84 -7.07
C GLU A 252 -16.28 -8.00 -6.31
N ASP A 253 -16.90 -8.46 -5.22
CA ASP A 253 -16.35 -9.52 -4.37
C ASP A 253 -16.38 -10.92 -5.00
N LEU A 254 -17.25 -11.12 -6.00
CA LEU A 254 -17.41 -12.40 -6.67
C LEU A 254 -16.11 -12.82 -7.37
N TRP A 255 -15.39 -11.85 -7.93
CA TRP A 255 -14.19 -12.10 -8.74
C TRP A 255 -13.12 -12.90 -7.99
N LEU A 256 -12.80 -12.50 -6.76
CA LEU A 256 -11.69 -13.09 -6.01
C LEU A 256 -11.92 -14.58 -5.73
N ILE A 257 -13.11 -14.93 -5.25
CA ILE A 257 -13.47 -16.30 -4.92
C ILE A 257 -13.65 -17.13 -6.18
N THR A 258 -14.25 -16.56 -7.24
CA THR A 258 -14.37 -17.24 -8.54
C THR A 258 -13.02 -17.59 -9.14
N ASN A 259 -12.09 -16.64 -9.16
CA ASN A 259 -10.75 -16.86 -9.70
C ASN A 259 -9.96 -17.89 -8.88
N GLU A 260 -10.03 -17.80 -7.55
CA GLU A 260 -9.39 -18.80 -6.67
C GLU A 260 -10.00 -20.19 -6.85
N LEU A 261 -11.32 -20.29 -6.96
CA LEU A 261 -12.03 -21.55 -7.20
C LEU A 261 -11.56 -22.23 -8.48
N ILE A 262 -11.55 -21.50 -9.61
CA ILE A 262 -11.13 -22.04 -10.91
C ILE A 262 -9.69 -22.55 -10.83
N LEU A 263 -8.78 -21.77 -10.22
CA LEU A 263 -7.37 -22.12 -10.13
C LEU A 263 -7.14 -23.35 -9.24
N ARG A 264 -7.81 -23.42 -8.08
CA ARG A 264 -7.69 -24.61 -7.22
C ARG A 264 -8.31 -25.85 -7.84
N LEU A 265 -9.41 -25.72 -8.60
CA LEU A 265 -10.00 -26.86 -9.32
C LEU A 265 -9.06 -27.38 -10.41
N GLN A 266 -8.44 -26.48 -11.18
CA GLN A 266 -7.43 -26.84 -12.17
C GLN A 266 -6.26 -27.60 -11.52
N GLU A 267 -5.68 -27.06 -10.45
CA GLU A 267 -4.59 -27.72 -9.72
C GLU A 267 -5.01 -29.08 -9.13
N TYR A 268 -6.24 -29.19 -8.62
CA TYR A 268 -6.76 -30.42 -8.05
C TYR A 268 -6.89 -31.53 -9.10
N PHE A 269 -7.49 -31.22 -10.26
CA PHE A 269 -7.66 -32.20 -11.34
C PHE A 269 -6.35 -32.52 -12.05
N GLU A 270 -5.43 -31.55 -12.19
CA GLU A 270 -4.09 -31.79 -12.73
C GLU A 270 -3.31 -32.79 -11.87
N LYS A 271 -3.39 -32.66 -10.53
CA LYS A 271 -2.79 -33.63 -9.58
C LYS A 271 -3.37 -35.03 -9.70
N GLN A 272 -4.62 -35.15 -10.14
CA GLN A 272 -5.27 -36.44 -10.42
C GLN A 272 -4.96 -36.98 -11.82
N GLY A 273 -4.15 -36.27 -12.62
CA GLY A 273 -3.80 -36.65 -13.99
C GLY A 273 -4.88 -36.30 -15.03
N ILE A 274 -5.91 -35.55 -14.64
CA ILE A 274 -7.03 -35.15 -15.49
C ILE A 274 -6.69 -33.80 -16.15
N LYS A 275 -6.35 -33.83 -17.44
CA LYS A 275 -5.92 -32.63 -18.20
C LYS A 275 -7.04 -31.95 -18.98
N ASP A 276 -8.21 -32.58 -19.09
CA ASP A 276 -9.35 -32.11 -19.86
C ASP A 276 -10.35 -31.30 -19.02
N PHE A 277 -9.98 -30.86 -17.82
CA PHE A 277 -10.87 -30.07 -16.97
C PHE A 277 -11.19 -28.70 -17.58
N ALA A 278 -12.47 -28.35 -17.64
CA ALA A 278 -12.96 -27.09 -18.18
C ALA A 278 -14.09 -26.52 -17.32
N CYS A 279 -14.07 -25.20 -17.15
CA CYS A 279 -15.16 -24.42 -16.56
C CYS A 279 -15.90 -23.69 -17.67
N SER A 280 -17.23 -23.73 -17.65
CA SER A 280 -18.10 -22.99 -18.56
C SER A 280 -19.06 -22.12 -17.78
N PHE A 281 -19.53 -21.04 -18.42
CA PHE A 281 -20.53 -20.14 -17.88
C PHE A 281 -21.68 -20.07 -18.86
N SER A 282 -22.86 -20.51 -18.43
CA SER A 282 -24.07 -20.60 -19.26
C SER A 282 -25.04 -19.43 -19.06
N GLY A 283 -24.67 -18.44 -18.24
CA GLY A 283 -25.48 -17.25 -17.97
C GLY A 283 -25.19 -16.09 -18.91
N CYS A 284 -25.98 -15.03 -18.76
CA CYS A 284 -25.70 -13.73 -19.36
C CYS A 284 -24.50 -13.11 -18.66
N ILE A 285 -23.59 -12.47 -19.40
CA ILE A 285 -22.53 -11.67 -18.79
C ILE A 285 -23.21 -10.52 -18.02
N PRO A 286 -22.89 -10.31 -16.73
CA PRO A 286 -23.47 -9.26 -15.89
C PRO A 286 -22.95 -7.87 -16.30
N LEU A 287 -23.40 -7.40 -17.45
CA LEU A 287 -22.98 -6.12 -18.03
C LEU A 287 -23.63 -4.94 -17.34
N GLN A 288 -24.84 -5.11 -16.78
CA GLN A 288 -25.55 -4.03 -16.11
C GLN A 288 -24.79 -3.59 -14.85
N GLU A 289 -24.48 -4.53 -13.95
CA GLU A 289 -23.73 -4.26 -12.73
C GLU A 289 -22.34 -3.70 -13.03
N TYR A 290 -21.73 -4.16 -14.14
CA TYR A 290 -20.46 -3.64 -14.61
C TYR A 290 -20.55 -2.18 -15.08
N PHE A 291 -21.59 -1.80 -15.84
CA PHE A 291 -21.79 -0.42 -16.27
C PHE A 291 -22.13 0.51 -15.11
N GLU A 292 -22.91 0.06 -14.13
CA GLU A 292 -23.19 0.82 -12.91
C GLU A 292 -21.89 1.19 -12.15
N LEU A 293 -20.91 0.28 -12.09
CA LEU A 293 -19.59 0.55 -11.51
C LEU A 293 -18.77 1.54 -12.33
N ILE A 294 -18.84 1.47 -13.66
CA ILE A 294 -18.15 2.42 -14.56
C ILE A 294 -18.71 3.82 -14.38
N ASP A 295 -20.04 3.96 -14.40
CA ASP A 295 -20.72 5.25 -14.25
C ASP A 295 -20.41 5.85 -12.88
N HIS A 296 -20.47 5.04 -11.81
CA HIS A 296 -20.09 5.48 -10.46
C HIS A 296 -18.63 5.97 -10.39
N HIS A 297 -17.69 5.23 -10.99
CA HIS A 297 -16.29 5.65 -11.04
C HIS A 297 -16.10 6.94 -11.84
N PHE A 298 -16.84 7.10 -12.94
CA PHE A 298 -16.80 8.30 -13.77
C PHE A 298 -17.35 9.52 -13.02
N GLU A 299 -18.45 9.38 -12.29
CA GLU A 299 -19.00 10.43 -11.42
C GLU A 299 -17.99 10.86 -10.34
N LEU A 300 -17.31 9.91 -9.70
CA LEU A 300 -16.26 10.20 -8.74
C LEU A 300 -15.11 11.00 -9.36
N ARG A 301 -14.72 10.69 -10.61
CA ARG A 301 -13.69 11.44 -11.34
C ARG A 301 -14.12 12.87 -11.64
N ILE A 302 -15.35 13.06 -12.13
CA ILE A 302 -15.91 14.39 -12.37
C ILE A 302 -15.94 15.19 -11.07
N ASN A 303 -16.35 14.57 -9.96
CA ASN A 303 -16.39 15.24 -8.66
C ASN A 303 -14.98 15.57 -8.16
N GLY A 304 -14.00 14.70 -8.40
CA GLY A 304 -12.58 14.98 -8.13
C GLY A 304 -12.09 16.21 -8.90
N GLU A 305 -12.37 16.28 -10.19
CA GLU A 305 -11.98 17.42 -11.05
C GLU A 305 -12.60 18.74 -10.56
N LYS A 306 -13.89 18.73 -10.19
CA LYS A 306 -14.56 19.92 -9.60
C LYS A 306 -13.89 20.37 -8.30
N LEU A 307 -13.52 19.43 -7.44
CA LEU A 307 -12.84 19.74 -6.18
C LEU A 307 -11.42 20.27 -6.41
N GLU A 308 -10.70 19.73 -7.39
CA GLU A 308 -9.38 20.22 -7.79
C GLU A 308 -9.45 21.65 -8.34
N GLU A 309 -10.46 21.97 -9.15
CA GLU A 309 -10.68 23.32 -9.67
C GLU A 309 -10.96 24.32 -8.53
N LEU A 310 -11.87 23.97 -7.62
CA LEU A 310 -12.16 24.79 -6.43
C LEU A 310 -10.91 24.99 -5.56
N LEU A 311 -10.11 23.95 -5.35
CA LEU A 311 -8.86 24.03 -4.60
C LEU A 311 -7.85 24.93 -5.31
N SER A 312 -7.76 24.85 -6.64
CA SER A 312 -6.88 25.70 -7.45
C SER A 312 -7.25 27.18 -7.31
N GLU A 313 -8.54 27.52 -7.38
CA GLU A 313 -9.03 28.89 -7.15
C GLU A 313 -8.68 29.39 -5.75
N ARG A 314 -8.93 28.58 -4.72
CA ARG A 314 -8.58 28.91 -3.33
C ARG A 314 -7.08 29.09 -3.15
N ALA A 315 -6.26 28.25 -3.79
CA ALA A 315 -4.80 28.38 -3.76
C ALA A 315 -4.31 29.67 -4.46
N VAL A 316 -4.98 30.13 -5.52
CA VAL A 316 -4.69 31.44 -6.14
C VAL A 316 -5.02 32.59 -5.19
N GLN A 317 -6.20 32.54 -4.55
CA GLN A 317 -6.62 33.54 -3.56
C GLN A 317 -5.67 33.59 -2.37
N PHE A 318 -5.32 32.44 -1.81
CA PHE A 318 -4.39 32.31 -0.69
C PHE A 318 -3.02 32.91 -1.03
N ARG A 319 -2.44 32.57 -2.20
CA ARG A 319 -1.18 33.16 -2.68
C ARG A 319 -1.27 34.66 -2.93
N ALA A 320 -2.42 35.19 -3.35
CA ALA A 320 -2.62 36.63 -3.52
C ALA A 320 -2.59 37.37 -2.18
N ILE A 321 -3.26 36.83 -1.15
CA ILE A 321 -3.26 37.39 0.20
C ILE A 321 -1.84 37.33 0.81
N GLN A 322 -1.16 36.19 0.69
CA GLN A 322 0.23 36.05 1.16
C GLN A 322 1.18 37.06 0.52
N ARG A 323 1.11 37.25 -0.80
CA ARG A 323 1.94 38.26 -1.50
C ARG A 323 1.68 39.67 -0.98
N ARG A 324 0.41 40.02 -0.75
CA ARG A 324 0.02 41.34 -0.24
C ARG A 324 0.47 41.58 1.21
N LEU A 325 0.39 40.55 2.06
CA LEU A 325 0.94 40.58 3.42
C LEU A 325 2.46 40.72 3.42
N LEU A 326 3.18 39.98 2.57
CA LEU A 326 4.63 40.09 2.46
C LEU A 326 5.09 41.49 2.03
N THR A 327 4.41 42.12 1.06
CA THR A 327 4.70 43.50 0.67
C THR A 327 4.52 44.46 1.85
N ARG A 328 3.42 44.30 2.61
CA ARG A 328 3.13 45.12 3.80
C ARG A 328 4.17 44.92 4.92
N PHE A 329 4.62 43.68 5.16
CA PHE A 329 5.63 43.39 6.18
C PHE A 329 7.04 43.86 5.80
N ARG A 330 7.31 44.03 4.50
CA ARG A 330 8.60 44.55 4.01
C ARG A 330 8.71 46.07 4.15
N ASP A 331 7.59 46.80 4.22
CA ASP A 331 7.58 48.25 4.41
C ASP A 331 8.07 48.63 5.82
N LYS A 332 9.03 49.56 5.88
CA LYS A 332 9.62 50.03 7.15
C LYS A 332 8.66 50.90 7.97
N THR A 333 7.61 51.44 7.35
CA THR A 333 6.54 52.21 8.01
C THR A 333 5.37 51.28 8.35
N PRO A 334 4.95 51.18 9.63
CA PRO A 334 3.88 50.27 10.03
C PRO A 334 2.55 50.73 9.44
N ALA A 335 2.07 50.03 8.40
CA ALA A 335 0.71 50.18 7.88
C ALA A 335 -0.20 49.12 8.52
N PRO A 336 -1.42 49.48 8.96
CA PRO A 336 -2.36 48.52 9.52
C PRO A 336 -2.70 47.43 8.49
N LEU A 337 -2.78 46.18 8.95
CA LEU A 337 -2.97 45.00 8.10
C LEU A 337 -4.38 44.90 7.49
N GLN A 338 -5.32 45.77 7.86
CA GLN A 338 -6.66 45.90 7.26
C GLN A 338 -7.39 44.56 7.08
N HIS A 339 -7.42 43.72 8.12
CA HIS A 339 -8.10 42.41 8.14
C HIS A 339 -7.55 41.35 7.17
N LEU A 340 -6.38 41.57 6.55
CA LEU A 340 -5.74 40.58 5.68
C LEU A 340 -5.31 39.30 6.43
N ASP A 341 -5.04 39.42 7.73
CA ASP A 341 -4.80 38.30 8.65
C ASP A 341 -6.05 37.42 8.81
N THR A 342 -7.22 38.04 9.03
CA THR A 342 -8.50 37.33 9.14
C THR A 342 -8.90 36.66 7.83
N LEU A 343 -8.63 37.32 6.70
CA LEU A 343 -8.84 36.74 5.36
C LEU A 343 -7.89 35.58 5.09
N LEU A 344 -6.63 35.65 5.53
CA LEU A 344 -5.68 34.55 5.38
C LEU A 344 -6.16 33.30 6.13
N ASP A 345 -6.60 33.46 7.38
CA ASP A 345 -7.15 32.36 8.18
C ASP A 345 -8.43 31.79 7.57
N GLY A 346 -9.30 32.65 7.02
CA GLY A 346 -10.53 32.22 6.35
C GLY A 346 -10.29 31.49 5.03
N THR A 347 -9.17 31.74 4.34
CA THR A 347 -8.82 31.06 3.09
C THR A 347 -7.96 29.82 3.31
N TYR A 348 -7.34 29.69 4.50
CA TYR A 348 -6.55 28.53 4.92
C TYR A 348 -7.44 27.35 5.37
N LYS A 349 -8.54 27.67 6.06
CA LYS A 349 -9.58 26.70 6.42
C LYS A 349 -10.36 26.26 5.19
#